data_AF-A0A550HE02-F1
#
_entry.id   AF-A0A550HE02-F1
#
_cell.length_a   1.000
_cell.length_b   1.000
_cell.length_c   1.000
_cell.angle_alpha   90.00
_cell.angle_beta   90.00
_cell.angle_gamma   90.00
#
_symmetry.space_group_name_H-M   'P 1'
#
loop_
_entity.id
_entity.type
_entity.pdbx_description
1 polymer ?
#
loop_
_entity_poly.entity_id
_entity_poly.type
_entity_poly.pdbx_seq_one_letter_code
_entity_poly.pdbx_strand_id
1 'polypeptide(L)'
;MCRGARCGRRAAEGRPRRLAVRGHRLCPDCRDRLVAELRQLPRLHEECGRLLGGSDGPRERTSGGPLPGLPFNTAAADARSAIAGVLRSWSSVVVEERRTSAPPTNVESLAAFLARHCDWLTAHQAAPELSQETALLVRDARRVIDPSPLRRVPIGACVEADCRGGLVALVRPHRGDTPVEIRCDASPAHRWSADEWLSLSRLLTRGTRVHWVGAADIARLWDIPPGSVYRHASEQRWRRRAEGGRTYYHCEDVQRTLGARSGSAHSKSDVSPSSSAT
;
A
#
# COMPACT_ATOMS: atom_id res chain seq x y z
N MET A 1 10.55 -35.58 1.39
CA MET A 1 10.87 -34.13 1.47
C MET A 1 9.60 -33.30 1.49
N CYS A 2 9.57 -32.17 2.20
CA CYS A 2 8.40 -31.28 2.29
C CYS A 2 8.13 -30.54 0.97
N ARG A 3 6.85 -30.49 0.57
CA ARG A 3 6.38 -29.73 -0.61
C ARG A 3 5.43 -28.56 -0.28
N GLY A 4 5.28 -28.22 1.00
CA GLY A 4 4.46 -27.07 1.42
C GLY A 4 4.99 -25.72 0.91
N ALA A 5 4.15 -24.70 0.92
CA ALA A 5 4.38 -23.41 0.26
C ALA A 5 5.71 -22.74 0.61
N ARG A 6 6.11 -22.75 1.88
CA ARG A 6 7.40 -22.17 2.32
C ARG A 6 8.59 -22.94 1.77
N CYS A 7 8.55 -24.27 1.78
CA CYS A 7 9.62 -25.08 1.19
C CYS A 7 9.65 -24.98 -0.34
N GLY A 8 8.50 -24.76 -0.99
CA GLY A 8 8.43 -24.42 -2.41
C GLY A 8 9.19 -23.13 -2.73
N ARG A 9 8.93 -22.04 -2.00
CA ARG A 9 9.68 -20.77 -2.14
C ARG A 9 11.17 -20.93 -1.87
N ARG A 10 11.55 -21.62 -0.80
CA ARG A 10 12.96 -21.91 -0.50
C ARG A 10 13.66 -22.61 -1.66
N ALA A 11 13.02 -23.63 -2.25
CA ALA A 11 13.59 -24.33 -3.39
C ALA A 11 13.74 -23.41 -4.62
N ALA A 12 12.79 -22.52 -4.87
CA ALA A 12 12.90 -21.51 -5.93
C ALA A 12 14.03 -20.49 -5.66
N GLU A 13 14.35 -20.21 -4.39
CA GLU A 13 15.51 -19.42 -3.95
C GLU A 13 16.83 -20.22 -3.93
N GLY A 14 16.87 -21.43 -4.46
CA GLY A 14 18.07 -22.30 -4.46
C GLY A 14 18.41 -22.90 -3.09
N ARG A 15 17.54 -22.77 -2.09
CA ARG A 15 17.75 -23.32 -0.73
C ARG A 15 17.15 -24.71 -0.59
N PRO A 16 17.78 -25.63 0.16
CA PRO A 16 17.26 -26.99 0.31
C PRO A 16 15.91 -27.01 1.02
N ARG A 17 15.07 -27.96 0.58
CA ARG A 17 13.78 -28.27 1.21
C ARG A 17 14.00 -28.96 2.55
N ARG A 18 13.11 -28.71 3.50
CA ARG A 18 13.14 -29.41 4.80
C ARG A 18 12.52 -30.81 4.67
N LEU A 19 12.87 -31.69 5.61
CA LEU A 19 12.24 -33.00 5.75
C LEU A 19 10.85 -32.86 6.35
N ALA A 20 9.91 -33.67 5.86
CA ALA A 20 8.59 -33.79 6.48
C ALA A 20 8.71 -34.64 7.75
N VAL A 21 7.83 -34.40 8.73
CA VAL A 21 7.75 -35.25 9.92
C VAL A 21 7.27 -36.64 9.49
N ARG A 22 7.71 -37.70 10.17
CA ARG A 22 7.25 -39.07 9.90
C ARG A 22 5.72 -39.13 9.99
N GLY A 23 5.07 -39.70 8.98
CA GLY A 23 3.60 -39.74 8.87
C GLY A 23 2.95 -38.48 8.31
N HIS A 24 3.71 -37.40 8.11
CA HIS A 24 3.23 -36.14 7.53
C HIS A 24 3.87 -35.86 6.17
N ARG A 25 3.18 -35.06 5.35
CA ARG A 25 3.69 -34.56 4.06
C ARG A 25 4.35 -33.18 4.18
N LEU A 26 4.10 -32.48 5.29
CA LEU A 26 4.66 -31.17 5.60
C LEU A 26 5.73 -31.25 6.71
N CYS A 27 6.69 -30.33 6.67
CA CYS A 27 7.60 -30.09 7.80
C CYS A 27 6.92 -29.25 8.89
N PRO A 28 7.45 -29.20 10.13
CA PRO A 28 6.85 -28.43 11.23
C PRO A 28 6.59 -26.96 10.84
N ASP A 29 7.58 -26.29 10.26
CA ASP A 29 7.45 -24.89 9.84
C ASP A 29 6.35 -24.65 8.79
N CYS A 30 6.09 -25.62 7.90
CA CYS A 30 5.01 -25.51 6.91
C CYS A 30 3.64 -25.80 7.55
N ARG A 31 3.58 -26.70 8.54
CA ARG A 31 2.37 -26.98 9.33
C ARG A 31 1.98 -25.76 10.16
N ASP A 32 2.91 -25.20 10.93
CA ASP A 32 2.63 -24.05 11.80
C ASP A 32 2.18 -22.83 10.99
N ARG A 33 2.81 -22.62 9.83
CA ARG A 33 2.40 -21.59 8.89
C ARG A 33 0.99 -21.82 8.36
N LEU A 34 0.67 -23.04 7.93
CA LEU A 34 -0.67 -23.38 7.44
C LEU A 34 -1.74 -23.07 8.51
N VAL A 35 -1.51 -23.48 9.76
CA VAL A 35 -2.42 -23.17 10.87
C VAL A 35 -2.58 -21.67 11.06
N ALA A 36 -1.48 -20.91 11.04
CA ALA A 36 -1.51 -19.46 11.17
C ALA A 36 -2.25 -18.78 10.01
N GLU A 37 -2.03 -19.23 8.78
CA GLU A 37 -2.70 -18.70 7.58
C GLU A 37 -4.20 -19.02 7.60
N LEU A 38 -4.61 -20.25 7.94
CA LEU A 38 -6.02 -20.62 8.10
C LEU A 38 -6.71 -19.73 9.14
N ARG A 39 -6.09 -19.49 10.29
CA ARG A 39 -6.62 -18.60 11.33
C ARG A 39 -6.71 -17.13 10.90
N GLN A 40 -5.89 -16.72 9.92
CA GLN A 40 -5.88 -15.36 9.40
C GLN A 40 -6.94 -15.10 8.33
N LEU A 41 -7.34 -16.13 7.56
CA LEU A 41 -8.25 -15.98 6.42
C LEU A 41 -9.59 -15.29 6.74
N PRO A 42 -10.28 -15.56 7.88
CA PRO A 42 -11.54 -14.87 8.19
C PRO A 42 -11.36 -13.36 8.28
N ARG A 43 -10.34 -12.90 9.00
CA ARG A 43 -10.01 -11.47 9.08
C ARG A 43 -9.77 -10.89 7.69
N LEU A 44 -8.93 -11.52 6.87
CA LEU A 44 -8.64 -11.03 5.50
C LEU A 44 -9.90 -10.97 4.63
N HIS A 45 -10.79 -11.95 4.74
CA HIS A 45 -12.08 -11.96 4.05
C HIS A 45 -12.96 -10.76 4.48
N GLU A 46 -13.01 -10.44 5.77
CA GLU A 46 -13.69 -9.24 6.27
C GLU A 46 -13.02 -7.94 5.79
N GLU A 47 -11.69 -7.84 5.79
CA GLU A 47 -10.99 -6.63 5.33
C GLU A 47 -11.25 -6.38 3.83
N CYS A 48 -11.23 -7.44 3.00
CA CYS A 48 -11.68 -7.35 1.61
C CYS A 48 -13.16 -6.94 1.51
N GLY A 49 -14.01 -7.41 2.42
CA GLY A 49 -15.43 -7.03 2.47
C GLY A 49 -15.65 -5.54 2.66
N ARG A 50 -14.83 -4.89 3.49
CA ARG A 50 -14.86 -3.44 3.70
C ARG A 50 -14.47 -2.64 2.46
N LEU A 51 -13.71 -3.24 1.54
CA LEU A 51 -13.24 -2.58 0.31
C LEU A 51 -14.23 -2.68 -0.87
N LEU A 52 -15.35 -3.40 -0.72
CA LEU A 52 -16.32 -3.62 -1.80
C LEU A 52 -17.02 -2.34 -2.29
N GLY A 53 -17.24 -1.37 -1.40
CA GLY A 53 -17.95 -0.12 -1.70
C GLY A 53 -17.15 0.90 -2.53
N GLY A 54 -15.89 0.59 -2.85
CA GLY A 54 -14.97 1.53 -3.49
C GLY A 54 -14.46 2.58 -2.50
N SER A 55 -13.19 2.92 -2.60
CA SER A 55 -12.58 3.99 -1.82
C SER A 55 -13.16 5.35 -2.20
N ASP A 56 -13.61 6.13 -1.20
CA ASP A 56 -14.03 7.52 -1.33
C ASP A 56 -12.88 8.38 -1.87
N GLY A 57 -12.88 8.58 -3.18
CA GLY A 57 -12.07 9.59 -3.87
C GLY A 57 -12.99 10.70 -4.38
N PRO A 58 -12.65 12.00 -4.20
CA PRO A 58 -13.42 13.10 -4.77
C PRO A 58 -13.47 12.97 -6.28
N ARG A 59 -14.66 12.78 -6.85
CA ARG A 59 -14.87 12.81 -8.30
C ARG A 59 -15.23 14.22 -8.74
N GLU A 60 -14.50 14.74 -9.71
CA GLU A 60 -14.89 15.93 -10.47
C GLU A 60 -16.17 15.63 -11.26
N ARG A 61 -17.19 16.46 -11.03
CA ARG A 61 -18.50 16.35 -11.67
C ARG A 61 -18.40 16.82 -13.12
N THR A 62 -18.49 15.89 -14.06
CA THR A 62 -18.91 16.20 -15.44
C THR A 62 -20.39 15.86 -15.59
N SER A 63 -21.19 16.88 -15.86
CA SER A 63 -22.62 16.81 -16.12
C SER A 63 -22.94 16.03 -17.40
N GLY A 64 -23.86 15.06 -17.30
CA GLY A 64 -24.63 14.53 -18.44
C GLY A 64 -24.54 13.01 -18.63
N GLY A 65 -25.48 12.26 -18.04
CA GLY A 65 -25.70 10.84 -18.33
C GLY A 65 -26.33 10.06 -17.17
N PRO A 66 -27.08 8.97 -17.42
CA PRO A 66 -27.82 8.24 -16.38
C PRO A 66 -26.87 7.73 -15.31
N LEU A 67 -27.18 7.98 -14.03
CA LEU A 67 -26.36 7.69 -12.85
C LEU A 67 -25.77 6.27 -12.87
N PRO A 68 -24.44 6.09 -13.03
CA PRO A 68 -23.80 4.79 -12.88
C PRO A 68 -23.51 4.52 -11.40
N GLY A 69 -23.87 3.31 -10.94
CA GLY A 69 -23.70 2.85 -9.56
C GLY A 69 -22.27 2.95 -9.04
N LEU A 70 -22.13 2.97 -7.71
CA LEU A 70 -20.86 3.08 -7.00
C LEU A 70 -19.79 2.11 -7.57
N PRO A 71 -18.51 2.52 -7.60
CA PRO A 71 -17.43 1.66 -8.09
C PRO A 71 -17.29 0.40 -7.21
N PHE A 72 -17.72 -0.75 -7.71
CA PHE A 72 -17.57 -2.05 -7.05
C PHE A 72 -16.15 -2.58 -7.19
N ASN A 73 -15.50 -2.94 -6.09
CA ASN A 73 -14.15 -3.51 -6.11
C ASN A 73 -14.19 -5.01 -6.46
N THR A 74 -14.08 -5.32 -7.75
CA THR A 74 -14.08 -6.70 -8.26
C THR A 74 -12.94 -7.53 -7.68
N ALA A 75 -11.73 -6.96 -7.53
CA ALA A 75 -10.60 -7.69 -6.95
C ALA A 75 -10.86 -8.12 -5.49
N ALA A 76 -11.52 -7.27 -4.71
CA ALA A 76 -11.96 -7.62 -3.36
C ALA A 76 -13.07 -8.67 -3.35
N ALA A 77 -14.01 -8.61 -4.29
CA ALA A 77 -15.06 -9.62 -4.44
C ALA A 77 -14.49 -10.99 -4.84
N ASP A 78 -13.53 -11.00 -5.77
CA ASP A 78 -12.84 -12.22 -6.24
C ASP A 78 -12.04 -12.84 -5.12
N ALA A 79 -11.27 -12.04 -4.37
CA ALA A 79 -10.51 -12.52 -3.21
C ALA A 79 -11.42 -13.17 -2.16
N ARG A 80 -12.59 -12.56 -1.87
CA ARG A 80 -13.55 -13.14 -0.92
C ARG A 80 -14.14 -14.45 -1.42
N SER A 81 -14.55 -14.50 -2.69
CA SER A 81 -15.12 -15.69 -3.31
C SER A 81 -14.11 -16.83 -3.33
N ALA A 82 -12.84 -16.55 -3.66
CA ALA A 82 -11.76 -17.53 -3.64
C ALA A 82 -11.52 -18.09 -2.23
N ILE A 83 -11.47 -17.24 -1.20
CA ILE A 83 -11.33 -17.67 0.20
C ILE A 83 -12.47 -18.63 0.59
N ALA A 84 -13.72 -18.23 0.36
CA ALA A 84 -14.87 -19.06 0.72
C ALA A 84 -14.90 -20.38 -0.06
N GLY A 85 -14.55 -20.35 -1.36
CA GLY A 85 -14.52 -21.52 -2.24
C GLY A 85 -13.52 -22.59 -1.78
N VAL A 86 -12.26 -22.19 -1.56
CA VAL A 86 -11.19 -23.10 -1.12
C VAL A 86 -11.50 -23.67 0.27
N LEU A 87 -11.94 -22.85 1.22
CA LEU A 87 -12.27 -23.33 2.57
C LEU A 87 -13.42 -24.34 2.54
N ARG A 88 -14.44 -24.12 1.70
CA ARG A 88 -15.55 -25.06 1.51
C ARG A 88 -15.07 -26.37 0.89
N SER A 89 -14.29 -26.29 -0.19
CA SER A 89 -13.75 -27.48 -0.87
C SER A 89 -12.92 -28.36 0.07
N TRP A 90 -12.00 -27.77 0.83
CA TRP A 90 -11.20 -28.53 1.80
C TRP A 90 -12.01 -29.05 2.98
N SER A 91 -13.07 -28.34 3.39
CA SER A 91 -13.96 -28.83 4.44
C SER A 91 -14.75 -30.06 3.98
N SER A 92 -15.17 -30.10 2.70
CA SER A 92 -15.80 -31.28 2.10
C SER A 92 -14.87 -32.49 2.13
N VAL A 93 -13.59 -32.34 1.76
CA VAL A 93 -12.60 -33.43 1.83
C VAL A 93 -12.51 -34.02 3.24
N VAL A 94 -12.44 -33.18 4.28
CA VAL A 94 -12.39 -33.66 5.67
C VAL A 94 -13.69 -34.37 6.06
N VAL A 95 -14.85 -33.82 5.69
CA VAL A 95 -16.16 -34.40 5.99
C VAL A 95 -16.33 -35.76 5.32
N GLU A 96 -15.97 -35.87 4.05
CA GLU A 96 -16.11 -37.10 3.26
C GLU A 96 -15.16 -38.20 3.76
N GLU A 97 -13.88 -37.87 3.91
CA GLU A 97 -12.87 -38.87 4.24
C GLU A 97 -12.88 -39.25 5.73
N ARG A 98 -13.14 -38.29 6.63
CA ARG A 98 -13.22 -38.58 8.07
C ARG A 98 -14.62 -38.86 8.58
N ARG A 99 -15.65 -38.74 7.74
CA ARG A 99 -17.05 -38.96 8.10
C ARG A 99 -17.48 -38.13 9.31
N THR A 100 -17.07 -36.87 9.36
CA THR A 100 -17.44 -35.93 10.45
C THR A 100 -18.59 -35.03 10.03
N SER A 101 -19.28 -34.43 11.01
CA SER A 101 -20.33 -33.45 10.72
C SER A 101 -19.77 -32.23 9.97
N ALA A 102 -20.55 -31.74 9.01
CA ALA A 102 -20.18 -30.55 8.25
C ALA A 102 -20.25 -29.29 9.14
N PRO A 103 -19.24 -28.41 9.07
CA PRO A 103 -19.32 -27.12 9.74
C PRO A 103 -20.32 -26.19 9.04
N PRO A 104 -20.78 -25.12 9.72
CA PRO A 104 -21.47 -24.01 9.06
C PRO A 104 -20.66 -23.44 7.89
N THR A 105 -21.34 -22.92 6.87
CA THR A 105 -20.72 -22.51 5.58
C THR A 105 -20.09 -21.12 5.58
N ASN A 106 -20.07 -20.42 6.72
CA ASN A 106 -19.37 -19.15 6.89
C ASN A 106 -17.85 -19.36 6.99
N VAL A 107 -17.09 -18.34 6.58
CA VAL A 107 -15.63 -18.41 6.45
C VAL A 107 -14.96 -18.69 7.80
N GLU A 108 -15.48 -18.11 8.87
CA GLU A 108 -14.99 -18.24 10.24
C GLU A 108 -15.07 -19.71 10.70
N SER A 109 -16.23 -20.34 10.50
CA SER A 109 -16.49 -21.72 10.91
C SER A 109 -15.70 -22.72 10.08
N LEU A 110 -15.60 -22.50 8.76
CA LEU A 110 -14.81 -23.34 7.86
C LEU A 110 -13.31 -23.28 8.20
N ALA A 111 -12.77 -22.07 8.39
CA ALA A 111 -11.36 -21.90 8.76
C ALA A 111 -11.04 -22.54 10.11
N ALA A 112 -11.91 -22.35 11.11
CA ALA A 112 -11.75 -22.97 12.42
C ALA A 112 -11.85 -24.50 12.35
N PHE A 113 -12.75 -25.03 11.54
CA PHE A 113 -12.88 -26.47 11.31
C PHE A 113 -11.60 -27.06 10.69
N LEU A 114 -11.08 -26.47 9.61
CA LEU A 114 -9.83 -26.92 9.01
C LEU A 114 -8.64 -26.82 9.96
N ALA A 115 -8.55 -25.74 10.74
CA ALA A 115 -7.48 -25.57 11.72
C ALA A 115 -7.50 -26.66 12.81
N ARG A 116 -8.69 -27.09 13.27
CA ARG A 116 -8.84 -28.20 14.23
C ARG A 116 -8.43 -29.55 13.63
N HIS A 117 -8.60 -29.72 12.32
CA HIS A 117 -8.27 -30.95 11.60
C HIS A 117 -6.88 -30.91 10.94
N CYS A 118 -6.06 -29.90 11.27
CA CYS A 118 -4.78 -29.67 10.59
C CYS A 118 -3.81 -30.86 10.72
N ASP A 119 -3.83 -31.58 11.83
CA ASP A 119 -2.94 -32.73 12.02
C ASP A 119 -3.24 -33.86 11.04
N TRP A 120 -4.52 -34.15 10.83
CA TRP A 120 -4.96 -35.08 9.80
C TRP A 120 -4.65 -34.56 8.40
N LEU A 121 -4.98 -33.29 8.13
CA LEU A 121 -4.73 -32.65 6.82
C LEU A 121 -3.25 -32.65 6.45
N THR A 122 -2.34 -32.49 7.41
CA THR A 122 -0.89 -32.50 7.14
C THR A 122 -0.33 -33.89 6.86
N ALA A 123 -1.05 -34.95 7.24
CA ALA A 123 -0.75 -36.35 6.87
C ALA A 123 -1.35 -36.75 5.52
N HIS A 124 -2.45 -36.10 5.13
CA HIS A 124 -3.13 -36.33 3.86
C HIS A 124 -2.20 -36.12 2.65
N GLN A 125 -2.39 -36.92 1.59
CA GLN A 125 -1.52 -36.87 0.40
C GLN A 125 -1.50 -35.49 -0.27
N ALA A 126 -2.64 -34.78 -0.22
CA ALA A 126 -2.82 -33.46 -0.82
C ALA A 126 -2.47 -32.28 0.12
N ALA A 127 -1.77 -32.54 1.24
CA ALA A 127 -1.35 -31.47 2.14
C ALA A 127 -0.48 -30.38 1.48
N PRO A 128 0.42 -30.69 0.53
CA PRO A 128 1.18 -29.67 -0.20
C PRO A 128 0.28 -28.67 -0.93
N GLU A 129 -0.78 -29.16 -1.57
CA GLU A 129 -1.75 -28.41 -2.36
C GLU A 129 -2.54 -27.46 -1.43
N LEU A 130 -3.11 -27.98 -0.34
CA LEU A 130 -3.77 -27.17 0.69
C LEU A 130 -2.86 -26.04 1.20
N SER A 131 -1.59 -26.36 1.49
CA SER A 131 -0.62 -25.37 1.96
C SER A 131 -0.35 -24.28 0.92
N GLN A 132 -0.30 -24.64 -0.36
CA GLN A 132 -0.05 -23.71 -1.45
C GLN A 132 -1.26 -22.83 -1.73
N GLU A 133 -2.45 -23.41 -1.83
CA GLU A 133 -3.70 -22.68 -2.05
C GLU A 133 -3.96 -21.67 -0.91
N THR A 134 -3.82 -22.10 0.34
CA THR A 134 -3.99 -21.22 1.50
C THR A 134 -3.00 -20.05 1.47
N ALA A 135 -1.73 -20.31 1.15
CA ALA A 135 -0.71 -19.28 1.07
C ALA A 135 -0.95 -18.30 -0.10
N LEU A 136 -1.52 -18.78 -1.22
CA LEU A 136 -1.92 -17.94 -2.35
C LEU A 136 -3.07 -17.02 -1.96
N LEU A 137 -4.12 -17.55 -1.32
CA LEU A 137 -5.24 -16.75 -0.82
C LEU A 137 -4.80 -15.63 0.12
N VAL A 138 -3.94 -15.94 1.10
CA VAL A 138 -3.40 -14.94 2.02
C VAL A 138 -2.61 -13.87 1.28
N ARG A 139 -1.78 -14.26 0.30
CA ARG A 139 -0.99 -13.31 -0.50
C ARG A 139 -1.89 -12.40 -1.32
N ASP A 140 -2.88 -12.97 -2.01
CA ASP A 140 -3.71 -12.25 -2.96
C ASP A 140 -4.69 -11.34 -2.23
N ALA A 141 -5.29 -11.80 -1.12
CA ALA A 141 -6.09 -10.94 -0.24
C ALA A 141 -5.26 -9.78 0.34
N ARG A 142 -4.03 -10.03 0.80
CA ARG A 142 -3.15 -8.95 1.27
C ARG A 142 -2.79 -7.96 0.18
N ARG A 143 -2.63 -8.39 -1.09
CA ARG A 143 -2.41 -7.47 -2.22
C ARG A 143 -3.62 -6.60 -2.52
N VAL A 144 -4.82 -7.10 -2.28
CA VAL A 144 -6.05 -6.30 -2.39
C VAL A 144 -6.15 -5.31 -1.24
N ILE A 145 -5.81 -5.72 -0.02
CA ILE A 145 -5.90 -4.90 1.20
C ILE A 145 -4.80 -3.83 1.25
N ASP A 146 -3.57 -4.19 0.88
CA ASP A 146 -2.41 -3.31 0.79
C ASP A 146 -1.70 -3.55 -0.55
N PRO A 147 -2.20 -2.96 -1.63
CA PRO A 147 -1.53 -2.98 -2.92
C PRO A 147 -0.25 -2.13 -2.82
N SER A 148 0.89 -2.74 -2.49
CA SER A 148 2.20 -2.06 -2.55
C SER A 148 3.18 -2.80 -3.46
N PRO A 149 3.90 -2.05 -4.30
CA PRO A 149 5.10 -1.36 -3.83
C PRO A 149 5.01 0.17 -3.88
N LEU A 150 5.69 0.81 -2.93
CA LEU A 150 5.89 2.26 -2.79
C LEU A 150 5.95 2.98 -4.15
N ARG A 151 5.09 3.98 -4.34
CA ARG A 151 5.13 4.81 -5.56
C ARG A 151 6.46 5.56 -5.57
N ARG A 152 7.27 5.30 -6.59
CA ARG A 152 8.51 6.03 -6.88
C ARG A 152 8.16 7.35 -7.55
N VAL A 153 8.37 8.46 -6.86
CA VAL A 153 8.17 9.80 -7.42
C VAL A 153 9.54 10.43 -7.64
N PRO A 154 9.98 10.67 -8.90
CA PRO A 154 11.23 11.38 -9.16
C PRO A 154 11.11 12.83 -8.67
N ILE A 155 12.10 13.27 -7.91
CA ILE A 155 12.12 14.61 -7.27
C ILE A 155 13.05 15.57 -8.02
N GLY A 156 14.21 15.08 -8.46
CA GLY A 156 15.24 15.92 -9.08
C GLY A 156 16.62 15.28 -9.03
N ALA A 157 17.67 16.07 -9.22
CA ALA A 157 19.06 15.59 -9.13
C ALA A 157 19.49 15.34 -7.66
N CYS A 158 20.46 14.45 -7.47
CA CYS A 158 21.09 14.20 -6.17
C CYS A 158 21.81 15.45 -5.66
N VAL A 159 21.80 15.60 -4.34
CA VAL A 159 22.31 16.76 -3.61
C VAL A 159 23.77 16.57 -3.18
N GLU A 160 24.27 15.35 -3.21
CA GLU A 160 25.65 15.01 -2.90
C GLU A 160 26.60 15.48 -4.01
N ALA A 161 27.74 16.05 -3.61
CA ALA A 161 28.79 16.45 -4.54
C ALA A 161 29.26 15.24 -5.35
N ASP A 162 29.55 15.46 -6.63
CA ASP A 162 29.98 14.43 -7.59
C ASP A 162 28.99 13.29 -7.86
N CYS A 163 27.74 13.38 -7.36
CA CYS A 163 26.68 12.44 -7.71
C CYS A 163 25.85 12.89 -8.91
N ARG A 164 25.83 12.10 -9.99
CA ARG A 164 25.00 12.35 -11.18
C ARG A 164 23.62 11.69 -11.13
N GLY A 165 23.27 11.05 -10.01
CA GLY A 165 22.00 10.33 -9.87
C GLY A 165 20.80 11.23 -9.63
N GLY A 166 19.61 10.67 -9.79
CA GLY A 166 18.33 11.30 -9.45
C GLY A 166 17.83 10.88 -8.07
N LEU A 167 17.14 11.79 -7.39
CA LEU A 167 16.41 11.52 -6.16
C LEU A 167 15.02 10.97 -6.47
N VAL A 168 14.64 9.93 -5.74
CA VAL A 168 13.35 9.26 -5.85
C VAL A 168 12.73 9.16 -4.47
N ALA A 169 11.55 9.78 -4.29
CA ALA A 169 10.70 9.60 -3.12
C ALA A 169 9.97 8.27 -3.19
N LEU A 170 9.85 7.60 -2.05
CA LEU A 170 9.04 6.40 -1.85
C LEU A 170 7.80 6.77 -1.05
N VAL A 171 6.65 6.84 -1.71
CA VAL A 171 5.38 7.26 -1.10
C VAL A 171 4.47 6.05 -0.91
N ARG A 172 3.81 5.95 0.26
CA ARG A 172 2.81 4.91 0.54
C ARG A 172 1.42 5.42 0.18
N PRO A 173 0.64 4.73 -0.67
CA PRO A 173 -0.60 5.28 -1.22
C PRO A 173 -1.82 5.35 -0.27
N HIS A 174 -1.67 5.13 1.05
CA HIS A 174 -2.81 5.07 1.98
C HIS A 174 -2.58 5.69 3.38
N ARG A 175 -1.46 6.39 3.58
CA ARG A 175 -1.27 7.31 4.72
C ARG A 175 -0.81 8.63 4.13
N GLY A 176 -1.58 9.69 4.37
CA GLY A 176 -1.49 10.98 3.67
C GLY A 176 -0.07 11.34 3.23
N ASP A 177 0.12 11.40 1.90
CA ASP A 177 1.20 11.91 1.04
C ASP A 177 2.62 12.19 1.59
N THR A 178 2.98 11.64 2.74
CA THR A 178 4.28 11.85 3.37
C THR A 178 5.25 10.82 2.80
N PRO A 179 6.36 11.25 2.16
CA PRO A 179 7.39 10.33 1.70
C PRO A 179 7.89 9.51 2.89
N VAL A 180 7.99 8.19 2.74
CA VAL A 180 8.55 7.32 3.77
C VAL A 180 10.07 7.47 3.80
N GLU A 181 10.68 7.68 2.62
CA GLU A 181 12.13 7.79 2.42
C GLU A 181 12.41 8.40 1.04
N ILE A 182 13.50 9.14 0.92
CA ILE A 182 14.03 9.67 -0.35
C ILE A 182 15.41 9.08 -0.55
N ARG A 183 15.68 8.56 -1.74
CA ARG A 183 16.96 7.94 -2.09
C ARG A 183 17.48 8.41 -3.42
N CYS A 184 18.80 8.40 -3.59
CA CYS A 184 19.40 8.45 -4.91
C CYS A 184 19.24 7.11 -5.63
N ASP A 185 19.03 7.15 -6.95
CA ASP A 185 19.01 5.96 -7.80
C ASP A 185 20.42 5.48 -8.23
N ALA A 186 21.43 6.35 -8.17
CA ALA A 186 22.81 6.03 -8.54
C ALA A 186 23.68 5.58 -7.34
N SER A 187 23.35 6.00 -6.12
CA SER A 187 24.11 5.64 -4.91
C SER A 187 23.18 5.23 -3.77
N PRO A 188 23.29 3.99 -3.25
CA PRO A 188 22.48 3.53 -2.13
C PRO A 188 22.88 4.15 -0.78
N ALA A 189 24.05 4.79 -0.71
CA ALA A 189 24.49 5.52 0.48
C ALA A 189 23.73 6.84 0.67
N HIS A 190 23.15 7.38 -0.40
CA HIS A 190 22.47 8.67 -0.44
C HIS A 190 20.97 8.46 -0.15
N ARG A 191 20.62 8.50 1.14
CA ARG A 191 19.26 8.32 1.63
C ARG A 191 18.91 9.36 2.68
N TRP A 192 17.65 9.77 2.69
CA TRP A 192 17.12 10.77 3.60
C TRP A 192 15.72 10.34 4.05
N SER A 193 15.47 10.42 5.35
CA SER A 193 14.11 10.32 5.91
C SER A 193 13.28 11.56 5.54
N ALA A 194 11.96 11.47 5.78
CA ALA A 194 11.02 12.57 5.52
C ALA A 194 11.44 13.89 6.21
N ASP A 195 11.87 13.81 7.48
CA ASP A 195 12.23 14.97 8.30
C ASP A 195 13.59 15.56 7.90
N GLU A 196 14.56 14.70 7.56
CA GLU A 196 15.87 15.11 7.04
C GLU A 196 15.71 15.83 5.70
N TRP A 197 14.81 15.36 4.83
CA TRP A 197 14.51 16.02 3.56
C TRP A 197 13.85 17.38 3.72
N LEU A 198 12.90 17.55 4.64
CA LEU A 198 12.28 18.85 4.91
C LEU A 198 13.31 19.87 5.41
N SER A 199 14.32 19.42 6.15
CA SER A 199 15.43 20.25 6.62
C SER A 199 16.43 20.56 5.50
N LEU A 200 16.76 19.56 4.69
CA LEU A 200 17.70 19.68 3.57
C LEU A 200 17.14 20.53 2.42
N SER A 201 15.86 20.38 2.09
CA SER A 201 15.17 21.18 1.07
C SER A 201 15.10 22.67 1.43
N ARG A 202 14.97 23.00 2.72
CA ARG A 202 15.05 24.39 3.25
C ARG A 202 16.46 24.98 3.17
N LEU A 203 17.50 24.15 3.25
CA LEU A 203 18.89 24.56 3.09
C LEU A 203 19.27 24.74 1.62
N LEU A 204 18.82 23.84 0.74
CA LEU A 204 19.05 23.92 -0.72
C LEU A 204 18.33 25.11 -1.37
N THR A 205 17.15 25.48 -0.87
CA THR A 205 16.44 26.69 -1.32
C THR A 205 17.14 27.99 -0.92
N ARG A 206 18.04 27.96 0.08
CA ARG A 206 18.85 29.11 0.49
C ARG A 206 20.22 29.15 -0.17
N GLY A 207 20.68 28.04 -0.75
CA GLY A 207 22.01 27.89 -1.34
C GLY A 207 21.97 27.21 -2.71
N THR A 208 22.00 28.03 -3.76
CA THR A 208 22.57 27.69 -5.09
C THR A 208 22.00 26.47 -5.84
N ARG A 209 20.91 26.68 -6.58
CA ARG A 209 20.75 26.43 -8.04
C ARG A 209 19.33 26.83 -8.46
N VAL A 210 19.21 27.49 -9.61
CA VAL A 210 17.93 28.01 -10.11
C VAL A 210 17.02 26.86 -10.55
N HIS A 211 16.01 26.55 -9.74
CA HIS A 211 15.02 25.51 -10.06
C HIS A 211 13.82 26.11 -10.79
N TRP A 212 13.51 25.56 -11.97
CA TRP A 212 12.33 25.89 -12.76
C TRP A 212 11.30 24.76 -12.60
N VAL A 213 10.06 25.12 -12.26
CA VAL A 213 9.01 24.16 -11.88
C VAL A 213 7.84 24.30 -12.84
N GLY A 214 7.31 23.16 -13.31
CA GLY A 214 6.18 23.14 -14.23
C GLY A 214 4.86 23.50 -13.55
N ALA A 215 3.93 24.10 -14.29
CA ALA A 215 2.62 24.50 -13.75
C ALA A 215 1.85 23.35 -13.09
N ALA A 216 1.91 22.15 -13.68
CA ALA A 216 1.26 20.95 -13.16
C ALA A 216 1.89 20.46 -11.85
N ASP A 217 3.20 20.63 -11.68
CA ASP A 217 3.90 20.26 -10.45
C ASP A 217 3.59 21.25 -9.33
N ILE A 218 3.48 22.55 -9.65
CA ILE A 218 3.05 23.58 -8.69
C ILE A 218 1.63 23.31 -8.20
N ALA A 219 0.69 23.01 -9.11
CA ALA A 219 -0.69 22.68 -8.74
C ALA A 219 -0.75 21.51 -7.75
N ARG A 220 0.06 20.47 -7.97
CA ARG A 220 0.12 19.27 -7.13
C ARG A 220 0.83 19.49 -5.81
N LEU A 221 1.93 20.23 -5.79
CA LEU A 221 2.75 20.44 -4.60
C LEU A 221 2.10 21.40 -3.60
N TRP A 222 1.30 22.36 -4.07
CA TRP A 222 0.64 23.36 -3.23
C TRP A 222 -0.88 23.16 -3.09
N ASP A 223 -1.42 22.05 -3.62
CA ASP A 223 -2.84 21.71 -3.60
C ASP A 223 -3.76 22.86 -4.07
N ILE A 224 -3.46 23.39 -5.26
CA ILE A 224 -4.24 24.47 -5.88
C ILE A 224 -4.69 24.09 -7.30
N PRO A 225 -5.86 24.58 -7.77
CA PRO A 225 -6.30 24.34 -9.13
C PRO A 225 -5.26 24.83 -10.15
N PRO A 226 -5.03 24.12 -11.28
CA PRO A 226 -4.06 24.54 -12.29
C PRO A 226 -4.29 25.97 -12.80
N GLY A 227 -5.55 26.41 -12.94
CA GLY A 227 -5.89 27.79 -13.30
C GLY A 227 -5.39 28.83 -12.30
N SER A 228 -5.33 28.49 -11.00
CA SER A 228 -4.80 29.35 -9.95
C SER A 228 -3.29 29.55 -10.08
N VAL A 229 -2.56 28.56 -10.62
CA VAL A 229 -1.12 28.69 -10.90
C VAL A 229 -0.89 29.78 -11.94
N TYR A 230 -1.63 29.76 -13.05
CA TYR A 230 -1.51 30.78 -14.10
C TYR A 230 -1.96 32.16 -13.63
N ARG A 231 -3.02 32.22 -12.82
CA ARG A 231 -3.50 33.47 -12.22
C ARG A 231 -2.44 34.07 -11.30
N HIS A 232 -1.88 33.30 -10.36
CA HIS A 232 -0.80 33.76 -9.48
C HIS A 232 0.46 34.14 -10.26
N ALA A 233 0.84 33.35 -11.26
CA ALA A 233 1.97 33.67 -12.14
C ALA A 233 1.78 34.99 -12.88
N SER A 234 0.56 35.31 -13.30
CA SER A 234 0.22 36.56 -13.98
C SER A 234 0.18 37.74 -13.00
N GLU A 235 -0.58 37.62 -11.90
CA GLU A 235 -0.77 38.65 -10.88
C GLU A 235 0.56 39.07 -10.23
N GLN A 236 1.42 38.09 -9.91
CA GLN A 236 2.68 38.28 -9.21
C GLN A 236 3.87 38.32 -10.17
N ARG A 237 3.61 38.37 -11.48
CA ARG A 237 4.62 38.48 -12.56
C ARG A 237 5.79 37.51 -12.39
N TRP A 238 5.48 36.22 -12.19
CA TRP A 238 6.50 35.19 -12.00
C TRP A 238 7.41 35.08 -13.22
N ARG A 239 8.70 34.90 -12.97
CA ARG A 239 9.67 34.58 -14.03
C ARG A 239 9.28 33.26 -14.68
N ARG A 240 9.16 33.25 -16.01
CA ARG A 240 8.73 32.10 -16.82
C ARG A 240 9.72 31.77 -17.93
N ARG A 241 9.84 30.48 -18.27
CA ARG A 241 10.58 29.99 -19.44
C ARG A 241 9.74 28.97 -20.21
N ALA A 242 9.89 28.96 -21.54
CA ALA A 242 9.25 27.98 -22.41
C ALA A 242 10.30 26.97 -22.89
N GLU A 243 10.02 25.67 -22.72
CA GLU A 243 10.91 24.59 -23.11
C GLU A 243 10.06 23.37 -23.52
N GLY A 244 10.28 22.84 -24.73
CA GLY A 244 9.54 21.67 -25.25
C GLY A 244 8.02 21.85 -25.28
N GLY A 245 7.51 23.06 -25.55
CA GLY A 245 6.07 23.36 -25.57
C GLY A 245 5.41 23.46 -24.20
N ARG A 246 6.20 23.49 -23.11
CA ARG A 246 5.72 23.65 -21.73
C ARG A 246 6.28 24.90 -21.08
N THR A 247 5.49 25.52 -20.19
CA THR A 247 5.88 26.71 -19.42
C THR A 247 6.32 26.32 -18.02
N TYR A 248 7.49 26.80 -17.62
CA TYR A 248 8.06 26.60 -16.29
C TYR A 248 8.21 27.94 -15.57
N TYR A 249 8.05 27.93 -14.25
CA TYR A 249 8.16 29.10 -13.40
C TYR A 249 9.32 28.99 -12.42
N HIS A 250 9.92 30.12 -12.09
CA HIS A 250 11.05 30.16 -11.17
C HIS A 250 10.60 29.82 -9.74
N CYS A 251 11.24 28.82 -9.11
CA CYS A 251 10.82 28.26 -7.82
C CYS A 251 10.71 29.32 -6.70
N GLU A 252 11.61 30.31 -6.68
CA GLU A 252 11.59 31.38 -5.69
C GLU A 252 10.32 32.25 -5.77
N ASP A 253 9.80 32.51 -6.98
CA ASP A 253 8.59 33.34 -7.15
C ASP A 253 7.35 32.56 -6.69
N VAL A 254 7.33 31.25 -6.97
CA VAL A 254 6.30 30.32 -6.46
C VAL A 254 6.30 30.30 -4.94
N GLN A 255 7.48 30.19 -4.32
CA GLN A 255 7.62 30.15 -2.87
C GLN A 255 7.26 31.48 -2.21
N ARG A 256 7.67 32.61 -2.79
CA ARG A 256 7.33 33.94 -2.27
C ARG A 256 5.81 34.13 -2.22
N THR A 257 5.09 33.61 -3.23
CA THR A 257 3.63 33.76 -3.32
C THR A 257 2.86 32.69 -2.53
N LEU A 258 3.29 31.43 -2.53
CA LEU A 258 2.52 30.31 -1.97
C LEU A 258 3.09 29.73 -0.67
N GLY A 259 4.37 29.98 -0.37
CA GLY A 259 5.05 29.45 0.81
C GLY A 259 4.51 29.97 2.14
N ALA A 260 3.88 31.15 2.16
CA ALA A 260 3.27 31.72 3.36
C ALA A 260 1.96 31.01 3.78
N ARG A 261 1.31 30.24 2.90
CA ARG A 261 -0.02 29.64 3.16
C ARG A 261 0.04 28.27 3.84
N SER A 262 1.16 27.56 3.75
CA SER A 262 1.31 26.23 4.36
C SER A 262 1.65 26.27 5.86
N GLY A 263 1.88 27.45 6.43
CA GLY A 263 2.31 27.64 7.82
C GLY A 263 1.23 28.11 8.81
N SER A 264 -0.01 28.37 8.38
CA SER A 264 -1.01 29.02 9.23
C SER A 264 -2.25 28.18 9.58
N ALA A 265 -2.28 26.89 9.25
CA ALA A 265 -3.43 26.00 9.54
C ALA A 265 -3.13 24.95 10.64
N HIS A 266 -2.40 25.34 11.69
CA HIS A 266 -2.18 24.50 12.88
C HIS A 266 -2.07 25.28 14.20
N SER A 267 -2.98 26.24 14.41
CA SER A 267 -3.20 26.78 15.76
C SER A 267 -4.62 27.32 15.91
N LYS A 268 -5.51 26.47 16.45
CA LYS A 268 -6.62 26.87 17.34
C LYS A 268 -7.18 25.61 18.01
N SER A 269 -6.60 25.28 19.16
CA SER A 269 -7.24 24.46 20.19
C SER A 269 -7.25 25.25 21.49
N ASP A 270 -8.46 25.40 22.00
CA ASP A 270 -8.86 25.52 23.40
C ASP A 270 -8.26 26.58 24.32
N VAL A 271 -9.09 27.58 24.63
CA VAL A 271 -9.25 28.05 26.02
C VAL A 271 -10.76 28.18 26.30
N SER A 272 -11.33 27.19 26.96
CA SER A 272 -12.53 27.36 27.77
C SER A 272 -12.11 27.79 29.19
N PRO A 273 -12.73 28.83 29.79
CA PRO A 273 -12.66 29.03 31.23
C PRO A 273 -13.92 28.44 31.88
N SER A 274 -13.73 27.58 32.88
CA SER A 274 -14.76 27.18 33.83
C SER A 274 -14.51 27.88 35.17
N SER A 275 -15.55 28.60 35.61
CA SER A 275 -15.93 29.14 36.93
C SER A 275 -14.99 29.08 38.14
N SER A 276 -14.88 30.21 38.88
CA SER A 276 -15.47 30.43 40.23
C SER A 276 -14.72 31.46 41.09
N ALA A 277 -15.47 32.05 42.05
CA ALA A 277 -15.12 33.02 43.11
C ALA A 277 -15.18 34.50 42.65
N THR A 278 -16.04 35.37 43.20
CA THR A 278 -16.50 35.50 44.60
C THR A 278 -17.89 36.12 44.64
#